data_AF-A0A162RGY9-F1
#
_entry.id   AF-A0A162RGY9-F1
#
_cell.length_a   1.000
_cell.length_b   1.000
_cell.length_c   1.000
_cell.angle_alpha   90.00
_cell.angle_beta   90.00
_cell.angle_gamma   90.00
#
_symmetry.space_group_name_H-M   'P 1'
#
loop_
_entity.id
_entity.type
_entity.pdbx_description
1 polymer ?
#
loop_
_entity_poly.entity_id
_entity_poly.type
_entity_poly.pdbx_seq_one_letter_code
_entity_poly.pdbx_strand_id
1 'polypeptide(L)'
;MSRISANKHVMAGLVLLLGLFCCSCRQPVQPVAADYELAVAWAELTTSITQTTPSNSPTFASRAFGYIGLTMYESIVQGTGSHVSVATQLNGLGPLAAPEPGLSYSWPLALNAGQAEILRLLYIQTGDANKKRVDSLEWAMLARYRSAWKDEAVVNRSIAYGKRIAQEVFEWSKSDGGHRGFLGMDRLRALCSPVL
;
A
#
# COMPACT_ATOMS: atom_id res chain seq x y z
N MET A 1 18.04 69.56 45.13
CA MET A 1 16.73 68.89 44.95
C MET A 1 16.63 68.37 43.53
N SER A 2 16.26 67.09 43.42
CA SER A 2 15.57 66.40 42.31
C SER A 2 16.22 66.30 40.92
N ARG A 3 16.53 65.07 40.50
CA ARG A 3 15.97 64.41 39.29
C ARG A 3 16.57 63.00 39.11
N ILE A 4 15.95 61.98 39.72
CA ILE A 4 16.12 60.57 39.33
C ILE A 4 14.72 59.95 39.29
N SER A 5 13.98 60.17 38.21
CA SER A 5 12.75 59.43 37.93
C SER A 5 12.41 59.55 36.45
N ALA A 6 13.06 58.73 35.60
CA ALA A 6 12.67 58.64 34.19
C ALA A 6 12.95 57.29 33.51
N ASN A 7 13.54 56.29 34.20
CA ASN A 7 14.01 55.07 33.51
C ASN A 7 13.38 53.74 33.97
N LYS A 8 12.37 53.77 34.85
CA LYS A 8 11.70 52.52 35.29
C LYS A 8 10.59 52.06 34.33
N HIS A 9 10.02 52.96 33.53
CA HIS A 9 8.90 52.63 32.63
C HIS A 9 9.33 52.07 31.27
N VAL A 10 10.54 52.37 30.81
CA VAL A 10 11.03 51.88 29.50
C VAL A 10 11.41 50.39 29.53
N MET A 11 11.94 49.91 30.67
CA MET A 11 12.30 48.50 30.85
C MET A 11 11.07 47.58 31.07
N ALA A 12 9.96 48.09 31.60
CA ALA A 12 8.74 47.32 31.80
C ALA A 12 7.96 47.09 30.48
N GLY A 13 8.10 47.99 29.50
CA GLY A 13 7.44 47.85 28.19
C GLY A 13 8.08 46.80 27.27
N LEU A 14 9.38 46.54 27.41
CA LEU A 14 10.12 45.61 26.54
C LEU A 14 9.89 44.14 26.92
N VAL A 15 9.57 43.85 28.19
CA VAL A 15 9.30 42.48 28.68
C VAL A 15 7.88 42.01 28.31
N LEU A 16 6.94 42.94 28.11
CA LEU A 16 5.55 42.60 27.78
C LEU A 16 5.33 42.23 26.29
N LEU A 17 6.28 42.57 25.41
CA LEU A 17 6.19 42.31 23.97
C LEU A 17 6.79 40.96 23.52
N LEU A 18 7.50 40.25 24.41
CA LEU A 18 8.06 38.91 24.15
C LEU A 18 7.19 37.74 24.62
N GLY A 19 6.05 38.02 25.27
CA GLY A 19 5.16 36.99 25.84
C GLY A 19 4.07 36.48 24.89
N LEU A 20 3.92 37.04 23.69
CA LEU A 20 2.76 36.80 22.80
C LEU A 20 3.08 36.02 21.51
N PHE A 21 4.14 35.20 21.52
CA PHE A 21 4.50 34.37 20.36
C PHE A 21 4.69 32.89 20.70
N CYS A 22 3.86 32.35 21.60
CA CYS A 22 3.61 30.90 21.67
C CYS A 22 2.31 30.56 20.94
N CYS A 23 2.24 30.91 19.66
CA CYS A 23 1.29 30.27 18.76
C CYS A 23 1.78 28.84 18.56
N SER A 24 1.40 27.98 19.51
CA SER A 24 1.59 26.55 19.41
C SER A 24 0.84 26.11 18.17
N CYS A 25 1.58 25.79 17.09
CA CYS A 25 1.03 25.07 15.96
C CYS A 25 0.58 23.69 16.47
N ARG A 26 -0.64 23.62 17.00
CA ARG A 26 -1.32 22.37 17.28
C ARG A 26 -1.61 21.78 15.90
N GLN A 27 -0.71 20.92 15.42
CA GLN A 27 -0.99 20.17 14.20
C GLN A 27 -2.33 19.47 14.42
N PRO A 28 -3.29 19.58 13.49
CA PRO A 28 -4.48 18.77 13.57
C PRO A 28 -4.00 17.32 13.64
N VAL A 29 -4.34 16.65 14.75
CA VAL A 29 -4.14 15.20 14.86
C VAL A 29 -4.95 14.65 13.70
N GLN A 30 -4.25 14.21 12.65
CA GLN A 30 -4.86 13.53 11.53
C GLN A 30 -5.67 12.38 12.14
N PRO A 31 -6.98 12.28 11.86
CA PRO A 31 -7.74 11.13 12.32
C PRO A 31 -6.98 9.88 11.90
N VAL A 32 -6.76 8.97 12.86
CA VAL A 32 -6.20 7.66 12.54
C VAL A 32 -7.11 7.09 11.46
N ALA A 33 -6.52 6.82 10.29
CA ALA A 33 -7.18 6.21 9.14
C ALA A 33 -8.07 5.06 9.64
N ALA A 34 -9.32 4.98 9.17
CA ALA A 34 -10.10 3.80 9.51
C ALA A 34 -9.36 2.55 9.01
N ASP A 35 -9.34 1.47 9.81
CA ASP A 35 -8.49 0.29 9.58
C ASP A 35 -8.67 -0.36 8.19
N TYR A 36 -9.76 -0.04 7.47
CA TYR A 36 -10.08 -0.57 6.15
C TYR A 36 -9.63 0.30 4.96
N GLU A 37 -9.24 1.57 5.16
CA GLU A 37 -8.99 2.54 4.07
C GLU A 37 -7.93 2.04 3.08
N LEU A 38 -6.87 1.41 3.59
CA LEU A 38 -5.80 0.87 2.77
C LEU A 38 -6.30 -0.26 1.86
N ALA A 39 -7.08 -1.19 2.41
CA ALA A 39 -7.64 -2.31 1.64
C ALA A 39 -8.62 -1.81 0.58
N VAL A 40 -9.49 -0.86 0.92
CA VAL A 40 -10.45 -0.26 -0.01
C VAL A 40 -9.74 0.47 -1.15
N ALA A 41 -8.72 1.28 -0.85
CA ALA A 41 -7.98 2.00 -1.89
C ALA A 41 -7.31 1.05 -2.91
N TRP A 42 -6.74 -0.06 -2.45
CA TRP A 42 -6.18 -1.08 -3.34
C TRP A 42 -7.26 -1.84 -4.12
N ALA A 43 -8.42 -2.12 -3.52
CA ALA A 43 -9.54 -2.75 -4.21
C ALA A 43 -10.13 -1.84 -5.32
N GLU A 44 -10.31 -0.55 -5.04
CA GLU A 44 -10.75 0.45 -6.01
C GLU A 44 -9.77 0.60 -7.17
N LEU A 45 -8.46 0.67 -6.88
CA LEU A 45 -7.46 0.70 -7.94
C LEU A 45 -7.48 -0.58 -8.78
N THR A 46 -7.55 -1.75 -8.13
CA THR A 46 -7.56 -3.05 -8.82
C THR A 46 -8.76 -3.16 -9.76
N THR A 47 -9.95 -2.80 -9.31
CA THR A 47 -11.16 -2.82 -10.16
C THR A 47 -11.05 -1.86 -11.34
N SER A 48 -10.49 -0.66 -11.13
CA SER A 48 -10.26 0.29 -12.21
C SER A 48 -9.20 -0.18 -13.22
N ILE A 49 -8.09 -0.78 -12.75
CA ILE A 49 -7.08 -1.39 -13.64
C ILE A 49 -7.70 -2.52 -14.43
N THR A 50 -8.49 -3.38 -13.78
CA THR A 50 -9.19 -4.51 -14.41
C THR A 50 -10.07 -4.02 -15.57
N GLN A 51 -10.84 -2.94 -15.36
CA GLN A 51 -11.72 -2.36 -16.38
C GLN A 51 -10.98 -1.72 -17.56
N THR A 52 -9.81 -1.14 -17.31
CA THR A 52 -9.07 -0.32 -18.30
C THR A 52 -7.92 -1.07 -18.97
N THR A 53 -7.64 -2.31 -18.54
CA THR A 53 -6.62 -3.16 -19.14
C THR A 53 -7.17 -3.85 -20.39
N PRO A 54 -6.54 -3.68 -21.57
CA PRO A 54 -6.94 -4.41 -22.77
C PRO A 54 -6.68 -5.91 -22.59
N SER A 55 -7.41 -6.73 -23.36
CA SER A 55 -7.20 -8.18 -23.37
C SER A 55 -7.33 -8.84 -21.98
N ASN A 56 -8.26 -8.32 -21.18
CA ASN A 56 -8.60 -8.80 -19.85
C ASN A 56 -9.98 -9.49 -19.84
N SER A 57 -10.01 -10.83 -19.99
CA SER A 57 -11.27 -11.58 -19.99
C SER A 57 -11.88 -11.63 -18.59
N PRO A 58 -13.20 -11.88 -18.46
CA PRO A 58 -13.82 -12.15 -17.17
C PRO A 58 -13.13 -13.27 -16.37
N THR A 59 -12.61 -14.29 -17.06
CA THR A 59 -11.90 -15.43 -16.46
C THR A 59 -10.49 -15.06 -15.99
N PHE A 60 -9.76 -14.21 -16.73
CA PHE A 60 -8.47 -13.71 -16.29
C PHE A 60 -8.63 -12.76 -15.10
N ALA A 61 -9.63 -11.88 -15.16
CA ALA A 61 -9.95 -10.93 -14.09
C ALA A 61 -10.31 -11.63 -12.78
N SER A 62 -11.20 -12.63 -12.82
CA SER A 62 -11.59 -13.39 -11.61
C SER A 62 -10.39 -14.13 -11.00
N ARG A 63 -9.56 -14.75 -11.84
CA ARG A 63 -8.29 -15.36 -11.43
C ARG A 63 -7.38 -14.34 -10.75
N ALA A 64 -7.19 -13.18 -11.36
CA ALA A 64 -6.34 -12.12 -10.81
C ALA A 64 -6.86 -11.64 -9.45
N PHE A 65 -8.17 -11.40 -9.30
CA PHE A 65 -8.77 -11.03 -8.01
C PHE A 65 -8.53 -12.06 -6.92
N GLY A 66 -8.57 -13.37 -7.24
CA GLY A 66 -8.23 -14.43 -6.29
C GLY A 66 -6.82 -14.30 -5.73
N TYR A 67 -5.82 -14.14 -6.60
CA TYR A 67 -4.42 -13.99 -6.17
C TYR A 67 -4.14 -12.65 -5.47
N ILE A 68 -4.78 -11.57 -5.91
CA ILE A 68 -4.64 -10.24 -5.30
C ILE A 68 -5.25 -10.23 -3.89
N GLY A 69 -6.45 -10.81 -3.73
CA GLY A 69 -7.11 -10.97 -2.44
C GLY A 69 -6.34 -11.87 -1.49
N LEU A 70 -5.83 -13.00 -1.98
CA LEU A 70 -4.95 -13.87 -1.20
C LEU A 70 -3.69 -13.15 -0.73
N THR A 71 -3.03 -12.40 -1.61
CA THR A 71 -1.86 -11.58 -1.26
C THR A 71 -2.20 -10.55 -0.20
N MET A 72 -3.37 -9.90 -0.29
CA MET A 72 -3.82 -8.92 0.70
C MET A 72 -3.96 -9.55 2.08
N TYR A 73 -4.59 -10.72 2.16
CA TYR A 73 -4.81 -11.47 3.39
C TYR A 73 -3.49 -11.96 4.01
N GLU A 74 -2.68 -12.68 3.24
CA GLU A 74 -1.44 -13.31 3.71
C GLU A 74 -0.36 -12.27 4.10
N SER A 75 -0.43 -11.05 3.55
CA SER A 75 0.46 -9.95 3.93
C SER A 75 0.22 -9.42 5.35
N ILE A 76 -0.94 -9.68 5.95
CA ILE A 76 -1.30 -9.15 7.28
C ILE A 76 -1.68 -10.22 8.30
N VAL A 77 -2.05 -11.44 7.87
CA VAL A 77 -2.64 -12.46 8.74
C VAL A 77 -1.78 -12.80 9.96
N GLN A 78 -0.45 -12.80 9.79
CA GLN A 78 0.53 -13.06 10.84
C GLN A 78 0.54 -11.97 11.94
N GLY A 79 0.02 -10.79 11.63
CA GLY A 79 -0.18 -9.68 12.56
C GLY A 79 -1.50 -9.72 13.31
N THR A 80 -2.41 -10.61 12.92
CA THR A 80 -3.73 -10.72 13.53
C THR A 80 -3.74 -11.88 14.52
N GLY A 81 -4.08 -11.62 15.79
CA GLY A 81 -4.14 -12.68 16.80
C GLY A 81 -5.31 -13.66 16.61
N SER A 82 -6.24 -13.37 15.71
CA SER A 82 -7.51 -14.08 15.54
C SER A 82 -7.66 -14.80 14.19
N HIS A 83 -6.73 -14.64 13.26
CA HIS A 83 -6.79 -15.31 11.95
C HIS A 83 -5.53 -16.13 11.69
N VAL A 84 -5.66 -17.12 10.82
CA VAL A 84 -4.59 -18.06 10.46
C VAL A 84 -4.43 -18.09 8.96
N SER A 85 -3.19 -18.25 8.49
CA SER A 85 -2.90 -18.39 7.06
C SER A 85 -3.77 -19.48 6.43
N VAL A 86 -4.30 -19.20 5.24
CA VAL A 86 -5.08 -20.17 4.45
C VAL A 86 -4.21 -20.87 3.41
N ALA A 87 -2.92 -20.49 3.30
CA ALA A 87 -2.03 -20.97 2.24
C ALA A 87 -1.94 -22.50 2.16
N THR A 88 -1.87 -23.19 3.31
CA THR A 88 -1.79 -24.66 3.37
C THR A 88 -3.11 -25.36 3.04
N GLN A 89 -4.23 -24.63 3.02
CA GLN A 89 -5.54 -25.14 2.60
C GLN A 89 -5.72 -25.09 1.08
N LEU A 90 -4.86 -24.33 0.38
CA LEU A 90 -4.91 -24.16 -1.07
C LEU A 90 -4.07 -25.23 -1.77
N ASN A 91 -4.61 -25.76 -2.87
CA ASN A 91 -3.98 -26.83 -3.63
C ASN A 91 -2.61 -26.39 -4.18
N GLY A 92 -1.54 -26.98 -3.63
CA GLY A 92 -0.18 -26.85 -4.14
C GLY A 92 0.57 -25.55 -3.77
N LEU A 93 0.00 -24.64 -2.98
CA LEU A 93 0.71 -23.43 -2.55
C LEU A 93 1.75 -23.74 -1.46
N GLY A 94 1.39 -24.60 -0.51
CA GLY A 94 2.25 -24.89 0.65
C GLY A 94 2.32 -23.70 1.63
N PRO A 95 3.23 -23.76 2.62
CA PRO A 95 3.44 -22.65 3.56
C PRO A 95 4.13 -21.47 2.86
N LEU A 96 3.61 -20.27 3.09
CA LEU A 96 4.24 -19.01 2.70
C LEU A 96 5.31 -18.58 3.70
N ALA A 97 6.18 -17.66 3.30
CA ALA A 97 7.24 -17.17 4.16
C ALA A 97 6.71 -16.46 5.42
N ALA A 98 7.17 -16.92 6.58
CA ALA A 98 6.83 -16.35 7.87
C ALA A 98 7.63 -15.06 8.18
N PRO A 99 7.10 -14.16 9.02
CA PRO A 99 7.87 -13.08 9.62
C PRO A 99 9.00 -13.62 10.51
N GLU A 100 10.06 -12.85 10.66
CA GLU A 100 11.19 -13.19 11.51
C GLU A 100 10.76 -13.16 13.00
N PRO A 101 11.01 -14.25 13.76
CA PRO A 101 10.64 -14.31 15.17
C PRO A 101 11.27 -13.20 16.00
N GLY A 102 10.47 -12.56 16.86
CA GLY A 102 10.94 -11.51 17.77
C GLY A 102 11.19 -10.14 17.13
N LEU A 103 10.92 -9.99 15.82
CA LEU A 103 11.06 -8.71 15.14
C LEU A 103 9.69 -8.06 14.89
N SER A 104 9.67 -6.72 14.95
CA SER A 104 8.47 -5.93 14.70
C SER A 104 8.25 -5.69 13.22
N TYR A 105 6.97 -5.65 12.83
CA TYR A 105 6.51 -5.39 11.47
C TYR A 105 5.38 -4.37 11.48
N SER A 106 5.30 -3.62 10.38
CA SER A 106 4.16 -2.81 10.01
C SER A 106 3.31 -3.56 8.98
N TRP A 107 2.23 -4.17 9.43
CA TRP A 107 1.30 -4.89 8.56
C TRP A 107 0.66 -4.01 7.47
N PRO A 108 0.33 -2.73 7.70
CA PRO A 108 -0.10 -1.84 6.63
C PRO A 108 0.97 -1.63 5.55
N LEU A 109 2.25 -1.49 5.92
CA LEU A 109 3.32 -1.35 4.94
C LEU A 109 3.57 -2.65 4.17
N ALA A 110 3.44 -3.81 4.84
CA ALA A 110 3.48 -5.11 4.20
C ALA A 110 2.35 -5.28 3.17
N LEU A 111 1.10 -5.02 3.56
CA LEU A 111 -0.05 -5.07 2.66
C LEU A 111 0.16 -4.15 1.45
N ASN A 112 0.55 -2.90 1.70
CA ASN A 112 0.77 -1.92 0.64
C ASN A 112 1.79 -2.39 -0.40
N ALA A 113 2.95 -2.85 0.07
CA ALA A 113 4.02 -3.35 -0.80
C ALA A 113 3.60 -4.63 -1.54
N GLY A 114 2.90 -5.54 -0.86
CA GLY A 114 2.40 -6.78 -1.46
C GLY A 114 1.37 -6.52 -2.56
N GLN A 115 0.42 -5.61 -2.34
CA GLN A 115 -0.59 -5.23 -3.34
C GLN A 115 0.02 -4.57 -4.58
N ALA A 116 0.99 -3.67 -4.38
CA ALA A 116 1.68 -3.04 -5.49
C ALA A 116 2.45 -4.07 -6.34
N GLU A 117 3.17 -4.99 -5.68
CA GLU A 117 3.95 -6.03 -6.34
C GLU A 117 3.06 -7.01 -7.13
N ILE A 118 2.01 -7.57 -6.50
CA ILE A 118 1.15 -8.56 -7.16
C ILE A 118 0.42 -7.98 -8.38
N LEU A 119 0.00 -6.70 -8.31
CA LEU A 119 -0.62 -6.01 -9.44
C LEU A 119 0.35 -5.86 -10.61
N ARG A 120 1.60 -5.48 -10.35
CA ARG A 120 2.63 -5.38 -11.40
C ARG A 120 2.91 -6.73 -12.05
N LEU A 121 2.94 -7.80 -11.26
CA LEU A 121 3.22 -9.16 -11.74
C LEU A 121 2.08 -9.76 -12.55
N LEU A 122 0.81 -9.53 -12.16
CA LEU A 122 -0.35 -10.09 -12.85
C LEU A 122 -0.79 -9.27 -14.06
N TYR A 123 -0.74 -7.94 -13.98
CA TYR A 123 -1.23 -7.04 -15.03
C TYR A 123 -0.11 -6.45 -15.88
N ILE A 124 0.85 -7.29 -16.31
CA ILE A 124 1.99 -6.85 -17.13
C ILE A 124 1.60 -6.17 -18.45
N GLN A 125 0.44 -6.53 -18.99
CA GLN A 125 -0.13 -6.01 -20.24
C GLN A 125 -0.86 -4.67 -20.07
N THR A 126 -1.01 -4.16 -18.85
CA THR A 126 -1.68 -2.89 -18.61
C THR A 126 -0.87 -1.71 -19.18
N GLY A 127 -1.58 -0.64 -19.57
CA GLY A 127 -0.95 0.58 -20.07
C GLY A 127 -0.16 1.36 -19.01
N ASP A 128 0.76 2.22 -19.45
CA ASP A 128 1.66 2.96 -18.56
C ASP A 128 0.93 3.91 -17.60
N ALA A 129 -0.23 4.43 -17.99
CA ALA A 129 -1.08 5.23 -17.10
C ALA A 129 -1.50 4.43 -15.85
N ASN A 130 -1.85 3.15 -16.00
CA ASN A 130 -2.21 2.29 -14.88
C ASN A 130 -0.99 1.91 -14.03
N LYS A 131 0.17 1.64 -14.66
CA LYS A 131 1.42 1.41 -13.92
C LYS A 131 1.77 2.58 -13.00
N LYS A 132 1.68 3.81 -13.53
CA LYS A 132 1.87 5.04 -12.74
C LYS A 132 0.86 5.18 -11.59
N ARG A 133 -0.38 4.72 -11.77
CA ARG A 133 -1.40 4.74 -10.71
C ARG A 133 -1.06 3.76 -9.58
N VAL A 134 -0.52 2.58 -9.91
CA VAL A 134 0.03 1.63 -8.91
C VAL A 134 1.17 2.29 -8.14
N ASP A 135 2.15 2.87 -8.84
CA ASP A 135 3.29 3.53 -8.21
C ASP A 135 2.85 4.70 -7.31
N SER A 136 1.89 5.50 -7.78
CA SER A 136 1.34 6.63 -7.03
C SER A 136 0.63 6.19 -5.76
N LEU A 137 -0.19 5.13 -5.83
CA LEU A 137 -0.90 4.62 -4.66
C LEU A 137 0.07 3.99 -3.66
N GLU A 138 1.03 3.18 -4.12
CA GLU A 138 2.06 2.59 -3.26
C GLU A 138 2.82 3.69 -2.51
N TRP A 139 3.23 4.75 -3.21
CA TRP A 139 3.96 5.86 -2.61
C TRP A 139 3.11 6.66 -1.61
N ALA A 140 1.86 6.97 -1.96
CA ALA A 140 0.95 7.70 -1.08
C ALA A 140 0.68 6.93 0.23
N MET A 141 0.43 5.63 0.14
CA MET A 141 0.19 4.79 1.31
C MET A 141 1.47 4.54 2.11
N LEU A 142 2.63 4.38 1.45
CA LEU A 142 3.91 4.33 2.12
C LEU A 142 4.11 5.60 2.96
N ALA A 143 3.92 6.79 2.38
CA ALA A 143 4.06 8.05 3.09
C ALA A 143 3.10 8.16 4.29
N ARG A 144 1.85 7.71 4.13
CA ARG A 144 0.83 7.70 5.19
C ARG A 144 1.26 6.84 6.39
N TYR A 145 1.63 5.58 6.15
CA TYR A 145 1.90 4.62 7.21
C TYR A 145 3.35 4.64 7.73
N ARG A 146 4.31 5.15 6.96
CA ARG A 146 5.72 5.28 7.36
C ARG A 146 5.87 6.14 8.61
N SER A 147 5.07 7.20 8.75
CA SER A 147 5.17 8.18 9.84
C SER A 147 5.04 7.58 11.26
N ALA A 148 4.38 6.42 11.39
CA ALA A 148 4.22 5.70 12.65
C ALA A 148 5.50 5.02 13.15
N TRP A 149 6.55 4.93 12.32
CA TRP A 149 7.76 4.19 12.62
C TRP A 149 8.96 5.14 12.69
N LYS A 150 9.86 4.94 13.65
CA LYS A 150 11.16 5.64 13.67
C LYS A 150 12.28 4.75 13.13
N ASP A 151 12.15 3.45 13.35
CA ASP A 151 13.11 2.44 12.91
C ASP A 151 12.90 2.09 11.43
N GLU A 152 13.87 2.45 10.60
CA GLU A 152 13.89 2.10 9.17
C GLU A 152 13.99 0.59 8.95
N ALA A 153 14.56 -0.17 9.88
CA ALA A 153 14.64 -1.62 9.76
C ALA A 153 13.25 -2.26 9.76
N VAL A 154 12.31 -1.75 10.59
CA VAL A 154 10.92 -2.23 10.59
C VAL A 154 10.25 -1.94 9.26
N VAL A 155 10.42 -0.73 8.74
CA VAL A 155 9.82 -0.28 7.48
C VAL A 155 10.32 -1.13 6.32
N ASN A 156 11.64 -1.24 6.15
CA ASN A 156 12.25 -1.98 5.06
C ASN A 156 11.89 -3.47 5.12
N ARG A 157 11.88 -4.07 6.31
CA ARG A 157 11.50 -5.47 6.51
C ARG A 157 10.03 -5.72 6.21
N SER A 158 9.15 -4.79 6.57
CA SER A 158 7.72 -4.87 6.28
C SER A 158 7.43 -4.83 4.79
N ILE A 159 8.08 -3.90 4.08
CA ILE A 159 7.99 -3.79 2.62
C ILE A 159 8.53 -5.08 1.97
N ALA A 160 9.70 -5.55 2.40
CA ALA A 160 10.31 -6.77 1.86
C ALA A 160 9.43 -8.00 2.10
N TYR A 161 8.83 -8.13 3.29
CA TYR A 161 7.90 -9.20 3.61
C TYR A 161 6.67 -9.19 2.69
N GLY A 162 6.02 -8.03 2.53
CA GLY A 162 4.86 -7.89 1.64
C GLY A 162 5.17 -8.28 0.19
N LYS A 163 6.31 -7.81 -0.35
CA LYS A 163 6.77 -8.18 -1.69
C LYS A 163 7.05 -9.66 -1.83
N ARG A 164 7.67 -10.29 -0.81
CA ARG A 164 7.94 -11.72 -0.81
C ARG A 164 6.66 -12.55 -0.85
N ILE A 165 5.64 -12.18 -0.07
CA ILE A 165 4.32 -12.84 -0.13
C ILE A 165 3.72 -12.73 -1.54
N ALA A 166 3.73 -11.53 -2.14
CA ALA A 166 3.24 -11.33 -3.50
C ALA A 166 3.99 -12.18 -4.54
N GLN A 167 5.32 -12.26 -4.42
CA GLN A 167 6.17 -13.06 -5.31
C GLN A 167 5.88 -14.55 -5.18
N GLU A 168 5.77 -15.08 -3.96
CA GLU A 168 5.44 -16.49 -3.72
C GLU A 168 4.04 -16.85 -4.24
N VAL A 169 3.04 -15.99 -4.00
CA VAL A 169 1.69 -16.16 -4.55
C VAL A 169 1.71 -16.12 -6.08
N PHE A 170 2.47 -15.19 -6.68
CA PHE A 170 2.61 -15.11 -8.13
C PHE A 170 3.30 -16.34 -8.73
N GLU A 171 4.38 -16.83 -8.12
CA GLU A 171 5.05 -18.04 -8.58
C GLU A 171 4.12 -19.25 -8.51
N TRP A 172 3.40 -19.43 -7.40
CA TRP A 172 2.37 -20.46 -7.30
C TRP A 172 1.30 -20.29 -8.38
N SER A 173 0.89 -19.05 -8.67
CA SER A 173 -0.11 -18.78 -9.71
C SER A 173 0.30 -19.36 -11.07
N LYS A 174 1.59 -19.45 -11.41
CA LYS A 174 2.02 -19.98 -12.72
C LYS A 174 1.69 -21.45 -12.90
N SER A 175 1.51 -22.19 -11.80
CA SER A 175 1.18 -23.63 -11.82
C SER A 175 -0.24 -23.95 -12.27
N ASP A 176 -1.15 -22.96 -12.28
CA ASP A 176 -2.55 -23.16 -12.68
C ASP A 176 -2.80 -23.11 -14.20
N GLY A 177 -1.76 -22.82 -14.99
CA GLY A 177 -1.82 -22.71 -16.45
C GLY A 177 -2.43 -21.40 -17.00
N GLY A 178 -2.94 -20.51 -16.15
CA GLY A 178 -3.65 -19.28 -16.53
C GLY A 178 -2.78 -18.02 -16.62
N HIS A 179 -1.52 -18.06 -16.17
CA HIS A 179 -0.65 -16.88 -16.05
C HIS A 179 -0.39 -16.11 -17.36
N ARG A 180 -0.58 -16.75 -18.53
CA ARG A 180 -0.47 -16.13 -19.87
C ARG A 180 -1.81 -15.99 -20.61
N GLY A 181 -2.94 -16.10 -19.91
CA GLY A 181 -4.27 -16.11 -20.50
C GLY A 181 -4.59 -14.89 -21.38
N PHE A 182 -3.98 -13.72 -21.09
CA PHE A 182 -4.17 -12.50 -21.86
C PHE A 182 -3.64 -12.59 -23.31
N LEU A 183 -2.63 -13.43 -23.60
CA LEU A 183 -2.05 -13.58 -24.95
C LEU A 183 -3.03 -14.21 -25.96
N GLY A 184 -4.04 -14.95 -25.49
CA GLY A 184 -5.04 -15.59 -26.35
C GLY A 184 -6.07 -14.60 -26.92
N MET A 185 -6.30 -13.47 -26.25
CA MET A 185 -7.35 -12.52 -26.63
C MET A 185 -6.98 -11.64 -27.81
N ASP A 186 -5.70 -11.31 -27.99
CA ASP A 186 -5.24 -10.55 -29.16
C ASP A 186 -5.52 -11.31 -30.46
N ARG A 187 -5.41 -12.65 -30.42
CA ARG A 187 -5.75 -13.54 -31.54
C ARG A 187 -7.25 -13.53 -31.86
N LEU A 188 -8.12 -13.54 -30.85
CA LEU A 188 -9.57 -13.51 -31.04
C LEU A 188 -10.05 -12.15 -31.56
N ARG A 189 -9.41 -11.05 -31.14
CA ARG A 189 -9.73 -9.70 -31.63
C ARG A 189 -9.39 -9.50 -33.10
N ALA A 190 -8.32 -10.13 -33.57
CA ALA A 190 -7.96 -10.16 -35.00
C ALA A 190 -8.98 -10.96 -35.85
N LEU A 191 -9.59 -12.01 -35.28
CA LEU A 191 -10.60 -12.83 -35.97
C LEU A 191 -11.99 -12.18 -35.98
N CYS A 192 -12.30 -11.34 -34.99
CA CYS A 192 -13.60 -10.66 -34.86
C CYS A 192 -13.59 -9.18 -35.31
N SER A 193 -12.47 -8.66 -35.84
CA SER A 193 -12.51 -7.35 -36.49
C SER A 193 -13.26 -7.46 -37.81
N PRO A 194 -14.27 -6.61 -38.07
CA PRO A 194 -14.88 -6.58 -39.38
C PRO A 194 -13.80 -6.20 -40.38
N VAL A 195 -13.58 -7.06 -41.38
CA VAL A 195 -12.90 -6.65 -42.61
C VAL A 195 -13.76 -5.52 -43.18
N LEU A 196 -13.18 -4.33 -43.29
CA LEU A 196 -13.81 -3.14 -43.87
C LEU A 196 -14.42 -3.46 -45.24
#